data_AF-A0A4U5LRC9-F1
#
_entry.id   AF-A0A4U5LRC9-F1
#
_cell.length_a   1.000
_cell.length_b   1.000
_cell.length_c   1.000
_cell.angle_alpha   90.00
_cell.angle_beta   90.00
_cell.angle_gamma   90.00
#
_symmetry.space_group_name_H-M   'P 1'
#
loop_
_entity.id
_entity.type
_entity.pdbx_description
1 polymer ?
#
loop_
_entity_poly.entity_id
_entity_poly.type
_entity_poly.pdbx_seq_one_letter_code
_entity_poly.pdbx_strand_id
1 'polypeptide(L)'
;MIDLNVSMTMMEYNGIVVIECQAYYGNYTNLISNKNQFYLAAVFEQNFARSMLPCFDEPAMKATFKTRISVDREFDVFSNSKEVQNSTDV
;
A
#
# COMPACT_ATOMS: atom_id res chain seq x y z
N MET A 1 2.59 8.45 -31.93
CA MET A 1 2.56 8.22 -30.47
C MET A 1 2.58 9.59 -29.83
N ILE A 2 1.58 9.94 -29.03
CA ILE A 2 1.50 11.26 -28.39
C ILE A 2 1.99 11.06 -26.95
N ASP A 3 3.08 11.72 -26.59
CA ASP A 3 3.61 11.69 -25.23
C ASP A 3 2.83 12.70 -24.37
N LEU A 4 1.99 12.18 -23.49
CA LEU A 4 1.27 13.00 -22.51
C LEU A 4 2.13 13.13 -21.24
N ASN A 5 2.65 14.33 -21.00
CA ASN A 5 3.39 14.64 -19.76
C ASN A 5 2.41 15.19 -18.72
N VAL A 6 2.03 14.36 -17.75
CA VAL A 6 1.22 14.78 -16.60
C VAL A 6 2.10 14.81 -15.36
N SER A 7 2.13 15.94 -14.65
CA SER A 7 2.80 16.07 -13.35
C SER A 7 1.77 16.40 -12.27
N MET A 8 1.82 15.69 -11.15
CA MET A 8 0.92 15.85 -10.02
C MET A 8 1.76 16.10 -8.77
N THR A 9 1.66 17.30 -8.21
CA THR A 9 2.59 17.76 -7.15
C THR A 9 2.13 17.38 -5.74
N MET A 10 0.82 17.37 -5.47
CA MET A 10 0.27 16.91 -4.19
C MET A 10 -1.19 16.50 -4.37
N MET A 11 -1.54 15.34 -3.81
CA MET A 11 -2.90 14.82 -3.82
C MET A 11 -3.20 14.26 -2.43
N GLU A 12 -4.17 14.86 -1.75
CA GLU A 12 -4.70 14.34 -0.50
C GLU A 12 -5.97 13.55 -0.81
N TYR A 13 -5.98 12.29 -0.40
CA TYR A 13 -7.10 11.39 -0.58
C TYR A 13 -7.39 10.69 0.74
N ASN A 14 -8.66 10.67 1.13
CA ASN A 14 -9.15 9.87 2.24
C ASN A 14 -10.22 8.93 1.69
N GLY A 15 -9.99 7.62 1.83
CA GLY A 15 -10.87 6.59 1.31
C GLY A 15 -10.86 5.36 2.19
N ILE A 16 -11.90 4.55 2.04
CA ILE A 16 -12.03 3.25 2.71
C ILE A 16 -11.45 2.19 1.78
N VAL A 17 -10.50 1.41 2.30
CA VAL A 17 -9.96 0.25 1.57
C VAL A 17 -11.04 -0.84 1.53
N VAL A 18 -11.48 -1.20 0.32
CA VAL A 18 -12.41 -2.33 0.14
C VAL A 18 -11.60 -3.60 -0.05
N ILE A 19 -11.70 -4.49 0.93
CA ILE A 19 -10.89 -5.71 1.04
C ILE A 19 -11.21 -6.74 -0.06
N GLU A 20 -12.33 -6.64 -0.76
CA GLU A 20 -12.78 -7.72 -1.66
C GLU A 20 -11.84 -7.99 -2.86
N CYS A 21 -11.11 -6.99 -3.37
CA CYS A 21 -10.23 -7.16 -4.53
C CYS A 21 -8.87 -6.45 -4.42
N GLN A 22 -8.70 -5.57 -3.44
CA GLN A 22 -7.56 -4.64 -3.38
C GLN A 22 -6.54 -5.07 -2.32
N ALA A 23 -6.97 -5.91 -1.38
CA ALA A 23 -6.16 -6.40 -0.29
C ALA A 23 -6.60 -7.79 0.17
N TYR A 24 -5.67 -8.59 0.66
CA TYR A 24 -5.99 -9.71 1.54
C TYR A 24 -5.94 -9.23 2.98
N TYR A 25 -7.05 -9.40 3.70
CA TYR A 25 -7.11 -9.28 5.16
C TYR A 25 -7.38 -10.66 5.75
N GLY A 26 -6.57 -11.08 6.70
CA GLY A 26 -6.70 -12.39 7.30
C GLY A 26 -6.02 -12.49 8.65
N ASN A 27 -6.13 -13.67 9.24
CA ASN A 27 -5.44 -14.00 10.47
C ASN A 27 -4.60 -15.26 10.31
N TYR A 28 -3.59 -15.41 11.16
CA TYR A 28 -2.76 -16.60 11.25
C TYR A 28 -2.30 -16.82 12.68
N THR A 29 -2.09 -18.08 13.04
CA THR A 29 -1.48 -18.43 14.33
C THR A 29 0.04 -18.32 14.20
N ASN A 30 0.63 -17.40 14.95
CA ASN A 30 2.08 -17.33 15.09
C ASN A 30 2.57 -18.53 15.90
N LEU A 31 3.36 -19.40 15.28
CA LEU A 31 3.82 -20.64 15.89
C LEU A 31 4.80 -20.43 17.07
N ILE A 32 5.45 -19.27 17.13
CA ILE A 32 6.43 -18.93 18.17
C ILE A 32 5.71 -18.36 19.39
N SER A 33 4.83 -17.38 19.18
CA SER A 33 4.10 -16.74 20.28
C SER A 33 2.81 -17.47 20.66
N ASN A 34 2.37 -18.44 19.85
CA ASN A 34 1.09 -19.15 19.94
C ASN A 34 -0.13 -18.22 20.03
N LYS A 35 -0.03 -17.04 19.39
CA LYS A 35 -1.08 -16.03 19.34
C LYS A 35 -1.64 -15.92 17.93
N ASN A 36 -2.93 -15.63 17.84
CA ASN A 36 -3.55 -15.26 16.58
C ASN A 36 -3.14 -13.82 16.23
N GLN A 37 -2.62 -13.60 15.03
CA GLN A 37 -2.20 -12.29 14.52
C GLN A 37 -2.98 -11.97 13.25
N PHE A 38 -3.14 -10.67 12.98
CA PHE A 38 -3.79 -10.19 11.77
C PHE A 38 -2.75 -9.65 10.78
N TYR A 39 -3.08 -9.72 9.49
CA TYR A 39 -2.29 -9.09 8.45
C TYR A 39 -3.18 -8.45 7.40
N LEU A 40 -2.62 -7.44 6.73
CA LEU A 40 -3.18 -6.80 5.55
C LEU A 40 -2.11 -6.80 4.45
N ALA A 41 -2.44 -7.32 3.27
CA ALA A 41 -1.53 -7.36 2.14
C ALA A 41 -2.20 -6.73 0.92
N ALA A 42 -1.55 -5.78 0.25
CA ALA A 42 -2.08 -5.14 -0.95
C ALA A 42 -1.97 -6.06 -2.17
N VAL A 43 -3.02 -6.12 -2.99
CA VAL A 43 -3.09 -6.89 -4.24
C VAL A 43 -3.61 -5.96 -5.32
N PHE A 44 -2.72 -5.56 -6.22
CA PHE A 44 -3.04 -4.54 -7.22
C PHE A 44 -3.25 -5.09 -8.63
N GLU A 45 -2.88 -6.34 -8.88
CA GLU A 45 -3.09 -6.96 -10.19
C GLU A 45 -4.57 -7.36 -10.37
N GLN A 46 -5.21 -7.04 -11.51
CA GLN A 46 -4.64 -6.42 -12.72
C GLN A 46 -4.68 -4.89 -12.75
N ASN A 47 -5.73 -4.28 -12.20
CA ASN A 47 -5.96 -2.82 -12.23
C ASN A 47 -6.66 -2.33 -10.95
N PHE A 48 -6.29 -2.91 -9.80
CA PHE A 48 -6.87 -2.58 -8.51
C PHE A 48 -6.08 -1.49 -7.77
N ALA A 49 -4.89 -1.10 -8.25
CA ALA A 49 -4.09 -0.04 -7.62
C ALA A 49 -4.88 1.27 -7.51
N ARG A 50 -5.65 1.62 -8.56
CA ARG A 50 -6.50 2.82 -8.62
C ARG A 50 -7.54 2.94 -7.51
N SER A 51 -7.81 1.85 -6.80
CA SER A 51 -8.81 1.81 -5.74
C SER A 51 -8.23 2.18 -4.37
N MET A 52 -6.91 1.97 -4.16
CA MET A 52 -6.20 2.42 -2.95
C MET A 52 -5.45 3.73 -3.16
N LEU A 53 -4.89 3.91 -4.36
CA LEU A 53 -4.04 5.04 -4.69
C LEU A 53 -4.57 5.67 -5.98
N PRO A 54 -4.94 6.95 -5.98
CA PRO A 54 -5.26 7.64 -7.23
C PRO A 54 -4.01 7.70 -8.12
N CYS A 55 -3.99 6.87 -9.17
CA CYS A 55 -2.83 6.69 -10.03
C CYS A 55 -3.22 6.35 -11.48
N PHE A 56 -2.25 6.49 -12.40
CA PHE A 56 -2.37 5.99 -13.77
C PHE A 56 -2.09 4.49 -13.79
N ASP A 57 -3.12 3.70 -13.53
CA ASP A 57 -3.05 2.26 -13.29
C ASP A 57 -3.06 1.44 -14.60
N GLU A 58 -1.99 1.63 -15.38
CA GLU A 58 -1.66 0.92 -16.61
C GLU A 58 -0.19 0.47 -16.55
N PRO A 59 0.15 -0.79 -16.86
CA PRO A 59 1.50 -1.33 -16.65
C PRO A 59 2.59 -0.64 -17.50
N ALA A 60 2.20 -0.02 -18.62
CA ALA A 60 3.10 0.75 -19.47
C ALA A 60 3.52 2.09 -18.85
N MET A 61 2.75 2.62 -17.90
CA MET A 61 2.96 3.93 -17.26
C MET A 61 3.80 3.78 -15.98
N LYS A 62 5.09 3.51 -16.13
CA LYS A 62 6.00 3.32 -14.99
C LYS A 62 6.24 4.63 -14.23
N ALA A 63 6.32 4.53 -12.90
CA ALA A 63 6.63 5.63 -12.00
C ALA A 63 7.53 5.18 -10.84
N THR A 64 8.17 6.14 -10.18
CA THR A 64 8.89 5.92 -8.92
C THR A 64 7.98 6.26 -7.75
N PHE A 65 7.88 5.35 -6.77
CA PHE A 65 7.06 5.54 -5.58
C PHE A 65 7.95 5.80 -4.35
N LYS A 66 7.70 6.92 -3.67
CA LYS A 66 8.23 7.18 -2.32
C LYS A 66 7.06 7.07 -1.35
N THR A 67 6.99 5.97 -0.62
CA THR A 67 5.86 5.64 0.25
C THR A 67 6.18 5.95 1.72
N ARG A 68 5.15 6.38 2.45
CA ARG A 68 5.12 6.43 3.91
C ARG A 68 3.85 5.70 4.32
N ILE A 69 3.98 4.77 5.26
CA ILE A 69 2.86 3.96 5.77
C ILE A 69 2.82 4.20 7.27
N SER A 70 1.68 4.67 7.77
CA SER A 70 1.44 4.86 9.21
C SER A 70 0.48 3.78 9.69
N VAL A 71 0.90 3.03 10.70
CA VAL A 71 0.12 1.97 11.35
C VAL A 71 0.39 2.02 12.85
N ASP A 72 -0.46 1.37 13.64
CA ASP A 72 -0.21 1.20 15.07
C ASP A 72 1.10 0.45 15.31
N ARG A 73 1.81 0.81 16.39
CA ARG A 73 3.15 0.30 16.73
C ARG A 73 3.23 -1.22 16.88
N GLU A 74 2.10 -1.90 17.01
CA GLU A 74 2.04 -3.36 17.14
C GLU A 74 2.17 -4.09 15.79
N PHE A 75 2.11 -3.37 14.67
CA PHE A 75 2.22 -3.92 13.33
C PHE A 75 3.59 -3.67 12.71
N ASP A 76 4.14 -4.72 12.12
CA ASP A 76 5.28 -4.63 11.22
C ASP A 76 4.81 -4.24 9.82
N VAL A 77 5.59 -3.40 9.13
CA VAL A 77 5.27 -2.93 7.78
C VAL A 77 6.32 -3.41 6.78
N PHE A 78 5.83 -3.94 5.65
CA PHE A 78 6.67 -4.40 4.55
C PHE A 78 6.30 -3.66 3.25
N SER A 79 7.30 -3.36 2.44
CA SER A 79 7.13 -2.72 1.12
C SER A 79 8.25 -3.16 0.17
N ASN A 80 8.14 -2.78 -1.10
CA ASN A 80 9.09 -3.15 -2.16
C ASN A 80 10.50 -2.57 -1.92
N SER A 81 10.60 -1.45 -1.20
CA SER A 81 11.86 -0.77 -0.91
C SER A 81 12.27 -0.96 0.55
N LYS A 82 13.58 -0.84 0.83
CA LYS A 82 14.10 -0.84 2.21
C LYS A 82 13.50 0.33 3.00
N GLU A 83 13.19 0.08 4.26
CA GLU A 83 12.78 1.12 5.20
C GLU A 83 13.90 2.16 5.34
N VAL A 84 13.55 3.43 5.12
CA VAL A 84 14.50 4.55 5.22
C VAL A 84 14.39 5.23 6.58
N GLN A 85 13.18 5.32 7.14
CA GLN A 85 12.89 6.00 8.42
C GLN A 85 11.68 5.33 9.09
N ASN A 86 11.79 5.12 10.40
CA ASN A 86 10.69 4.76 11.30
C ASN A 86 10.44 5.95 12.25
N SER A 87 9.24 6.52 12.24
CA SER A 87 8.87 7.63 13.12
C SER A 87 7.56 7.31 13.82
N THR A 88 7.47 7.58 15.12
CA THR A 88 6.16 7.71 15.76
C THR A 88 5.71 9.16 15.65
N ASP A 89 4.55 9.39 15.07
CA ASP A 89 3.87 10.68 15.17
C ASP A 89 3.43 10.86 16.64
N VAL A 90 3.91 11.93 17.30
CA VAL A 90 3.63 12.27 18.71
C VAL A 90 2.48 13.27 18.78
#